data_AF-A0A351SI32-F1
#
_entry.id   AF-A0A351SI32-F1
#
_cell.length_a   1.000
_cell.length_b   1.000
_cell.length_c   1.000
_cell.angle_alpha   90.00
_cell.angle_beta   90.00
_cell.angle_gamma   90.00
#
_symmetry.space_group_name_H-M   'P 1'
#
loop_
_entity.id
_entity.type
_entity.pdbx_description
1 polymer ?
#
loop_
_entity_poly.entity_id
_entity_poly.type
_entity_poly.pdbx_seq_one_letter_code
_entity_poly.pdbx_strand_id
1 'polypeptide(L)'
;MSDHDRFAVALLEWFDAHGRKDLPWQQDVTPYRVWVSEVMLQQTQVDTVKPYFIRFMARFPIVELLAEASQDEVLSYWSGLGYYARGRNLHKAAQYIVNTCGGIFPDTLDGM
;
A
#
# COMPACT_ATOMS: atom_id res chain seq x y z
N MET A 1 -0.56 -13.32 -33.42
CA MET A 1 -0.42 -12.43 -32.25
C MET A 1 -1.03 -11.11 -32.62
N SER A 2 -1.98 -10.61 -31.83
CA SER A 2 -2.53 -9.27 -32.02
C SER A 2 -1.48 -8.20 -31.69
N ASP A 3 -1.69 -6.95 -32.11
CA ASP A 3 -0.80 -5.85 -31.73
C ASP A 3 -0.80 -5.60 -30.21
N HIS A 4 -1.92 -5.88 -29.52
CA HIS A 4 -1.98 -5.85 -28.05
C HIS A 4 -1.05 -6.90 -27.43
N ASP A 5 -1.04 -8.13 -27.96
CA ASP A 5 -0.18 -9.19 -27.43
C ASP A 5 1.30 -8.83 -27.60
N ARG A 6 1.66 -8.26 -28.76
CA ARG A 6 3.03 -7.80 -29.04
C ARG A 6 3.48 -6.70 -28.09
N PHE A 7 2.61 -5.73 -27.82
CA PHE A 7 2.91 -4.65 -26.88
C PHE A 7 3.10 -5.18 -25.46
N ALA A 8 2.19 -6.04 -25.01
CA ALA A 8 2.26 -6.63 -23.67
C ALA A 8 3.54 -7.43 -23.46
N VAL A 9 3.92 -8.27 -24.44
CA VAL A 9 5.19 -9.03 -24.39
C VAL A 9 6.39 -8.10 -24.29
N ALA A 10 6.49 -7.10 -25.17
CA ALA A 10 7.62 -6.16 -25.15
C ALA A 10 7.72 -5.37 -23.84
N LEU A 11 6.59 -4.96 -23.27
CA LEU A 11 6.56 -4.25 -21.98
C LEU A 11 7.02 -5.16 -20.83
N LEU A 12 6.57 -6.41 -20.80
CA LEU A 12 6.96 -7.39 -19.78
C LEU A 12 8.44 -7.75 -19.88
N GLU A 13 8.96 -7.97 -21.09
CA GLU A 13 10.40 -8.21 -21.32
C GLU A 13 11.26 -7.03 -20.85
N TRP A 14 10.84 -5.80 -21.16
CA TRP A 14 11.53 -4.61 -20.68
C TRP A 14 11.48 -4.49 -19.16
N PHE A 15 10.31 -4.72 -18.56
CA PHE A 15 10.15 -4.70 -17.10
C PHE A 15 11.00 -5.78 -16.43
N ASP A 16 11.18 -6.92 -17.10
CA ASP A 16 12.02 -7.98 -16.57
C ASP A 16 13.50 -7.61 -16.53
N ALA A 17 13.99 -6.92 -17.56
CA ALA A 17 15.38 -6.49 -17.65
C ALA A 17 15.68 -5.18 -16.89
N HIS A 18 14.73 -4.26 -16.78
CA HIS A 18 14.96 -2.88 -16.30
C HIS A 18 13.98 -2.38 -15.23
N GLY A 19 12.94 -3.15 -14.92
CA GLY A 19 11.93 -2.77 -13.95
C GLY A 19 12.47 -2.68 -12.53
N ARG A 20 11.81 -1.86 -11.71
CA ARG A 20 12.06 -1.83 -10.26
C ARG A 20 11.50 -3.10 -9.64
N LYS A 21 12.37 -3.87 -8.99
CA LYS A 21 12.05 -5.16 -8.36
C LYS A 21 12.43 -5.23 -6.88
N ASP A 22 13.07 -4.19 -6.36
CA ASP A 22 13.68 -4.11 -5.04
C ASP A 22 12.92 -3.20 -4.07
N LEU A 23 11.73 -2.72 -4.46
CA LEU A 23 10.94 -1.85 -3.59
C LEU A 23 10.37 -2.66 -2.41
N PRO A 24 10.35 -2.12 -1.18
CA PRO A 24 9.90 -2.86 0.00
C PRO A 24 8.49 -3.44 -0.12
N TRP A 25 7.57 -2.74 -0.79
CA TRP A 25 6.19 -3.17 -1.01
C TRP A 25 6.01 -4.17 -2.15
N GLN A 26 7.05 -4.41 -2.96
CA GLN A 26 7.09 -5.50 -3.95
C GLN A 26 7.61 -6.82 -3.34
N GLN A 27 8.09 -6.78 -2.09
CA GLN A 27 8.51 -7.96 -1.33
C GLN A 27 7.37 -8.42 -0.42
N ASP A 28 7.17 -9.75 -0.32
CA ASP A 28 6.13 -10.40 0.47
C ASP A 28 4.74 -9.76 0.22
N VAL A 29 4.34 -9.72 -1.05
CA VAL A 29 3.18 -8.96 -1.51
C VAL A 29 1.89 -9.48 -0.86
N THR A 30 1.20 -8.59 -0.14
CA THR A 30 -0.15 -8.83 0.38
C THR A 30 -1.06 -7.64 0.04
N PRO A 31 -2.40 -7.82 -0.02
CA PRO A 31 -3.33 -6.72 -0.26
C PRO A 31 -3.11 -5.54 0.70
N TYR A 32 -2.85 -5.81 1.98
CA TYR A 32 -2.55 -4.80 2.99
C TYR A 32 -1.29 -3.99 2.67
N ARG A 33 -0.19 -4.65 2.32
CA ARG A 33 1.09 -4.00 2.01
C ARG A 33 1.00 -3.16 0.74
N VAL A 34 0.37 -3.69 -0.31
CA VAL A 34 0.10 -2.96 -1.55
C VAL A 34 -0.73 -1.71 -1.25
N TRP A 35 -1.86 -1.87 -0.57
CA TRP A 35 -2.75 -0.77 -0.22
C TRP A 35 -2.05 0.35 0.56
N VAL A 36 -1.29 0.02 1.61
CA VAL A 36 -0.56 1.03 2.39
C VAL A 36 0.47 1.77 1.51
N SER A 37 1.21 1.03 0.67
CA SER A 37 2.19 1.65 -0.23
C SER A 37 1.54 2.58 -1.25
N GLU A 38 0.43 2.19 -1.87
CA GLU A 38 -0.30 3.01 -2.84
C GLU A 38 -0.84 4.29 -2.18
N VAL A 39 -1.44 4.19 -1.00
CA VAL A 39 -1.91 5.38 -0.26
C VAL A 39 -0.74 6.31 0.06
N MET A 40 0.43 5.79 0.43
CA MET A 40 1.63 6.62 0.68
C MET A 40 2.19 7.25 -0.60
N LEU A 41 2.20 6.53 -1.73
CA LEU A 41 2.74 6.98 -3.02
C LEU A 41 1.88 8.05 -3.70
N GLN A 42 0.62 8.20 -3.31
CA GLN A 42 -0.21 9.33 -3.76
C GLN A 42 0.45 10.66 -3.41
N GLN A 43 0.80 11.44 -4.42
CA GLN A 43 1.42 12.78 -4.27
C GLN A 43 2.72 12.79 -3.43
N THR A 44 3.39 11.64 -3.27
CA THR A 44 4.68 11.53 -2.54
C THR A 44 5.67 10.70 -3.37
N GLN A 45 6.91 11.16 -3.49
CA GLN A 45 7.93 10.46 -4.28
C GLN A 45 8.38 9.15 -3.64
N VAL A 46 8.74 8.17 -4.47
CA VAL A 46 9.16 6.83 -4.05
C VAL A 46 10.27 6.85 -3.00
N ASP A 47 11.31 7.65 -3.19
CA ASP A 47 12.46 7.69 -2.27
C ASP A 47 12.10 8.26 -0.90
N THR A 48 11.12 9.17 -0.85
CA THR A 48 10.53 9.65 0.40
C THR A 48 9.70 8.57 1.07
N VAL A 49 8.90 7.80 0.32
CA VAL A 49 8.00 6.77 0.89
C VAL A 49 8.76 5.59 1.48
N LYS A 50 9.83 5.10 0.84
CA LYS A 50 10.60 3.91 1.26
C LYS A 50 10.85 3.82 2.77
N PRO A 51 11.51 4.80 3.43
CA PRO A 51 11.78 4.70 4.87
C PRO A 51 10.51 4.82 5.75
N TYR A 52 9.46 5.48 5.28
CA TYR A 52 8.18 5.55 6.00
C TYR A 52 7.44 4.23 5.95
N PHE A 53 7.36 3.61 4.78
CA PHE A 53 6.74 2.30 4.61
C PHE A 53 7.40 1.25 5.50
N ILE A 54 8.74 1.22 5.55
CA ILE A 54 9.49 0.28 6.41
C ILE A 54 9.13 0.47 7.89
N ARG A 55 9.16 1.72 8.39
CA ARG A 55 8.81 2.00 9.80
C ARG A 55 7.34 1.70 10.11
N PHE A 56 6.45 2.03 9.18
CA PHE A 56 5.01 1.81 9.32
C PHE A 56 4.69 0.32 9.36
N MET A 57 5.26 -0.48 8.45
CA MET A 57 5.09 -1.94 8.44
C MET A 57 5.74 -2.63 9.65
N ALA A 58 6.83 -2.09 10.20
CA ALA A 58 7.42 -2.61 11.42
C ALA A 58 6.49 -2.42 12.63
N ARG A 59 5.73 -1.31 12.68
CA ARG A 59 4.78 -1.04 13.76
C ARG A 59 3.41 -1.69 13.55
N PHE A 60 2.93 -1.67 12.32
CA PHE A 60 1.64 -2.17 11.88
C PHE A 60 1.85 -3.20 10.76
N PRO A 61 2.31 -4.42 11.08
CA PRO A 61 2.57 -5.45 10.08
C PRO A 61 1.30 -6.06 9.46
N ILE A 62 0.16 -5.95 10.16
CA ILE A 62 -1.15 -6.48 9.75
C ILE A 62 -2.25 -5.43 9.98
N VAL A 63 -3.37 -5.58 9.29
CA VAL A 63 -4.46 -4.59 9.29
C VAL A 63 -5.13 -4.46 10.67
N GLU A 64 -5.17 -5.53 11.45
CA GLU A 64 -5.72 -5.59 12.81
C GLU A 64 -4.95 -4.65 13.74
N LEU A 65 -3.62 -4.70 13.70
CA LEU A 65 -2.78 -3.82 14.51
C LEU A 65 -2.87 -2.36 14.08
N LEU A 66 -3.14 -2.09 12.80
CA LEU A 66 -3.42 -0.73 12.33
C LEU A 66 -4.79 -0.25 12.82
N ALA A 67 -5.81 -1.11 12.81
CA ALA A 67 -7.17 -0.77 13.20
C ALA A 67 -7.34 -0.55 14.72
N GLU A 68 -6.60 -1.30 15.53
CA GLU A 68 -6.60 -1.21 16.99
C GLU A 68 -5.85 0.04 17.50
N ALA A 69 -4.89 0.55 16.72
CA ALA A 69 -4.08 1.69 17.11
C ALA A 69 -4.91 2.96 17.33
N SER A 70 -4.41 3.85 18.19
CA SER A 70 -4.99 5.19 18.27
C SER A 70 -4.70 5.98 17.00
N GLN A 71 -5.61 6.89 16.62
CA GLN A 71 -5.36 7.76 15.47
C GLN A 71 -4.08 8.59 15.63
N ASP A 72 -3.80 9.10 16.84
CA ASP A 72 -2.60 9.90 17.09
C ASP A 72 -1.31 9.09 16.89
N GLU A 73 -1.31 7.82 17.30
CA GLU A 73 -0.20 6.91 17.04
C GLU A 73 -0.01 6.71 15.53
N VAL A 74 -1.06 6.39 14.78
CA VAL A 74 -0.98 6.24 13.32
C VAL A 74 -0.43 7.51 12.66
N LEU A 75 -0.91 8.68 13.09
CA LEU A 75 -0.45 9.96 12.56
C LEU A 75 0.99 10.29 12.96
N SER A 76 1.49 9.78 14.08
CA SER A 76 2.91 9.90 14.45
C SER A 76 3.82 9.18 13.46
N TYR A 77 3.44 7.98 13.01
CA TYR A 77 4.18 7.22 11.98
C TYR A 77 3.96 7.77 10.56
N TRP A 78 2.89 8.55 10.34
CA TRP A 78 2.62 9.26 9.09
C TRP A 78 3.34 10.62 8.98
N SER A 79 3.78 11.17 10.11
CA SER A 79 4.23 12.56 10.21
C SER A 79 5.41 12.86 9.30
N GLY A 80 5.24 13.81 8.38
CA GLY A 80 6.24 14.16 7.36
C GLY A 80 5.91 13.72 5.93
N LEU A 81 4.91 12.84 5.73
CA LEU A 81 4.38 12.50 4.40
C LEU A 81 3.41 13.55 3.82
N GLY A 82 3.02 14.56 4.62
CA GLY A 82 2.01 15.53 4.24
C GLY A 82 0.61 14.92 4.07
N TYR A 83 -0.37 15.75 3.70
CA TYR A 83 -1.75 15.33 3.41
C TYR A 83 -2.33 14.34 4.43
N TYR A 84 -2.37 14.72 5.71
CA TYR A 84 -2.80 13.88 6.84
C TYR A 84 -4.21 13.28 6.70
N ALA A 85 -5.04 13.81 5.80
CA ALA A 85 -6.31 13.19 5.43
C ALA A 85 -6.12 11.75 4.92
N ARG A 86 -5.03 11.46 4.19
CA ARG A 86 -4.69 10.09 3.74
C ARG A 86 -4.46 9.15 4.92
N GLY A 87 -3.61 9.53 5.87
CA GLY A 87 -3.36 8.72 7.08
C GLY A 87 -4.62 8.49 7.92
N ARG A 88 -5.48 9.51 8.07
CA ARG A 88 -6.77 9.36 8.76
C ARG A 88 -7.74 8.42 8.03
N ASN A 89 -7.84 8.55 6.71
CA ASN A 89 -8.72 7.71 5.91
C ASN A 89 -8.21 6.27 5.83
N LEU A 90 -6.90 6.07 5.73
CA LEU A 90 -6.24 4.77 5.85
C LEU A 90 -6.65 4.10 7.18
N HIS A 91 -6.55 4.81 8.30
CA HIS A 91 -6.91 4.26 9.60
C HIS A 91 -8.40 3.89 9.69
N LYS A 92 -9.30 4.78 9.25
CA LYS A 92 -10.74 4.50 9.20
C LYS A 92 -11.08 3.28 8.34
N ALA A 93 -10.43 3.13 7.19
CA ALA A 93 -10.61 1.99 6.32
C ALA A 93 -10.08 0.70 6.96
N ALA A 94 -8.94 0.73 7.66
CA ALA A 94 -8.46 -0.42 8.43
C ALA A 94 -9.49 -0.88 9.48
N GLN A 95 -10.07 0.07 10.21
CA GLN A 95 -11.14 -0.21 11.17
C GLN A 95 -12.38 -0.82 10.49
N TYR A 96 -12.75 -0.33 9.32
CA TYR A 96 -13.86 -0.91 8.55
C TYR A 96 -13.57 -2.34 8.10
N ILE A 97 -12.37 -2.61 7.56
CA ILE A 97 -11.96 -3.94 7.10
C ILE A 97 -12.00 -4.94 8.25
N VAL A 98 -11.51 -4.56 9.43
CA VAL A 98 -11.52 -5.44 10.61
C VAL A 98 -12.93 -5.65 11.16
N ASN A 99 -13.68 -4.55 11.38
CA ASN A 99 -14.97 -4.63 12.06
C ASN A 99 -16.12 -5.14 11.19
N THR A 100 -16.06 -4.88 9.88
CA THR A 100 -17.14 -5.19 8.93
C THR A 100 -16.79 -6.36 8.03
N CYS A 101 -15.53 -6.43 7.55
CA CYS A 101 -15.09 -7.46 6.61
C CYS A 101 -14.34 -8.62 7.30
N GLY A 102 -14.23 -8.61 8.63
CA GLY A 102 -13.57 -9.67 9.40
C GLY A 102 -12.06 -9.75 9.18
N GLY A 103 -11.41 -8.63 8.83
CA GLY A 103 -9.98 -8.57 8.52
C GLY A 103 -9.62 -8.97 7.09
N ILE A 104 -10.61 -9.37 6.29
CA ILE A 104 -10.39 -9.81 4.90
C ILE A 104 -10.54 -8.61 3.97
N PHE A 105 -9.50 -8.34 3.18
CA PHE A 105 -9.58 -7.33 2.12
C PHE A 105 -10.56 -7.79 1.03
N PRO A 106 -11.46 -6.92 0.55
CA PRO A 106 -12.32 -7.19 -0.60
C PRO A 106 -11.48 -7.60 -1.82
N ASP A 107 -11.93 -8.63 -2.54
CA ASP A 107 -11.28 -9.19 -3.72
C ASP A 107 -11.98 -8.79 -5.05
N THR A 108 -13.04 -7.99 -4.94
CA THR A 108 -13.78 -7.43 -6.08
C THR A 108 -13.67 -5.91 -6.11
N LEU A 109 -13.72 -5.33 -7.31
CA LEU A 109 -13.63 -3.88 -7.49
C LEU A 109 -14.78 -3.14 -6.80
N ASP A 110 -16.00 -3.68 -6.86
CA ASP A 110 -17.17 -3.08 -6.21
C ASP A 110 -17.08 -3.11 -4.67
N GLY A 111 -16.26 -4.03 -4.14
CA GLY A 111 -16.02 -4.15 -2.70
C GLY A 111 -14.87 -3.28 -2.18
N MET A 112 -13.98 -2.78 -3.04
CA MET A 112 -12.85 -1.90 -2.69
C MET A 112 -13.26 -0.42 -2.59
#